data_AF-A0A924V872-F1
#
_entry.id   AF-A0A924V872-F1
#
_cell.length_a   1.000
_cell.length_b   1.000
_cell.length_c   1.000
_cell.angle_alpha   90.00
_cell.angle_beta   90.00
_cell.angle_gamma   90.00
#
_symmetry.space_group_name_H-M   'P 1'
#
loop_
_entity.id
_entity.type
_entity.pdbx_description
1 polymer ?
#
loop_
_entity_poly.entity_id
_entity_poly.type
_entity_poly.pdbx_seq_one_letter_code
_entity_poly.pdbx_strand_id
1 'polypeptide(L)'
;FVTTDLGAQGAILAGGRYDGLSEPLGGPKTPGVGWASGVDRLSDLTIEAGTVIPVAVKPMAIIALGDQAMIKAMQIASQLRNKNISCEVLMTGNFKKKFEKANKMGVEKALLIFEQDDGAMEFKIKDFKTGEEKVVSEAEALGLS
;
A
#
# COMPACT_ATOMS: atom_id res chain seq x y z
N PHE A 1 10.24 20.99 21.81
CA PHE A 1 9.21 20.05 22.32
C PHE A 1 9.94 18.86 22.90
N VAL A 2 9.65 18.47 24.14
CA VAL A 2 10.39 17.41 24.86
C VAL A 2 9.39 16.36 25.35
N THR A 3 9.64 15.07 25.13
CA THR A 3 8.88 13.95 25.72
C THR A 3 9.65 13.30 26.86
N THR A 4 8.94 12.73 27.83
CA THR A 4 9.47 11.90 28.92
C THR A 4 9.46 10.41 28.59
N ASP A 5 8.78 10.01 27.53
CA ASP A 5 8.57 8.60 27.19
C ASP A 5 9.89 7.97 26.72
N LEU A 6 10.65 8.66 25.85
CA LEU A 6 11.94 8.21 25.31
C LEU A 6 13.17 8.38 26.24
N GLY A 7 12.99 8.65 27.54
CA GLY A 7 14.10 8.84 28.49
C GLY A 7 15.07 9.98 28.11
N ALA A 8 16.38 9.72 28.08
CA ALA A 8 17.43 10.73 27.84
C ALA A 8 17.41 11.36 26.43
N GLN A 9 16.54 10.89 25.52
CA GLN A 9 16.37 11.39 24.15
C GLN A 9 15.07 12.18 23.95
N GLY A 10 14.61 12.90 24.97
CA GLY A 10 13.32 13.59 24.95
C GLY A 10 13.15 14.65 23.83
N ALA A 11 14.20 15.13 23.17
CA ALA A 11 14.09 16.13 22.10
C ALA A 11 13.64 15.53 20.75
N ILE A 12 12.34 15.54 20.50
CA ILE A 12 11.70 15.00 19.29
C ILE A 12 11.79 15.98 18.12
N LEU A 13 11.67 17.27 18.44
CA LEU A 13 11.62 18.37 17.49
C LEU A 13 12.41 19.55 18.06
N ALA A 14 13.30 20.08 17.24
CA ALA A 14 14.13 21.24 17.55
C ALA A 14 14.06 22.25 16.41
N GLY A 15 14.18 23.52 16.73
CA GLY A 15 14.09 24.58 15.74
C GLY A 15 14.44 25.93 16.35
N GLY A 16 14.37 26.96 15.53
CA GLY A 16 14.68 28.32 15.95
C GLY A 16 14.80 29.28 14.78
N ARG A 17 15.08 30.53 15.13
CA ARG A 17 15.48 31.55 14.17
C ARG A 17 16.96 31.36 13.81
N TYR A 18 17.29 31.54 12.53
CA TYR A 18 18.63 31.41 11.97
C TYR A 18 18.87 32.52 10.94
N ASP A 19 18.53 33.76 11.32
CA ASP A 19 18.79 34.94 10.51
C ASP A 19 20.29 35.00 10.15
N GLY A 20 20.59 35.15 8.86
CA GLY A 20 21.97 35.20 8.37
C GLY A 20 22.61 33.85 8.02
N LEU A 21 21.92 32.71 8.20
CA LEU A 21 22.43 31.39 7.78
C LEU A 21 22.73 31.32 6.27
N SER A 22 22.00 32.10 5.46
CA SER A 22 22.19 32.13 4.02
C SER A 22 23.51 32.80 3.60
N GLU A 23 24.08 33.71 4.41
CA GLU A 23 25.25 34.51 4.03
C GLU A 23 26.54 33.65 3.95
N PRO A 24 26.85 32.77 4.93
CA PRO A 24 27.97 31.83 4.83
C PRO A 24 27.86 30.82 3.68
N LEU A 25 26.64 30.60 3.16
CA LEU A 25 26.36 29.69 2.04
C LEU A 25 26.38 30.41 0.67
N GLY A 26 26.74 31.71 0.65
CA GLY A 26 26.84 32.51 -0.58
C GLY A 26 25.52 33.13 -1.06
N GLY A 27 24.44 33.02 -0.27
CA GLY A 27 23.16 33.65 -0.55
C GLY A 27 22.99 35.02 0.12
N PRO A 28 21.90 35.74 -0.16
CA PRO A 28 21.66 37.07 0.38
C PRO A 28 21.29 37.03 1.87
N LYS A 29 21.53 38.15 2.57
CA LYS A 29 21.09 38.34 3.95
C LYS A 29 19.57 38.19 4.07
N THR A 30 19.14 37.09 4.65
CA THR A 30 17.74 36.70 4.70
C THR A 30 17.39 36.22 6.12
N PRO A 31 16.36 36.79 6.77
CA PRO A 31 15.82 36.25 8.00
C PRO A 31 15.27 34.83 7.78
N GLY A 32 15.45 33.94 8.76
CA GLY A 32 15.07 32.53 8.64
C GLY A 32 14.53 31.98 9.95
N VAL A 33 13.49 31.15 9.85
CA VAL A 33 12.95 30.37 10.97
C VAL A 33 12.55 29.00 10.46
N GLY A 34 12.79 27.97 11.26
CA GLY A 34 12.52 26.60 10.87
C GLY A 34 12.75 25.63 12.00
N TRP A 35 12.38 24.39 11.75
CA TRP A 35 12.50 23.29 12.69
C TRP A 35 12.84 22.02 11.93
N ALA A 36 13.36 21.05 12.65
CA ALA A 36 13.65 19.72 12.17
C ALA A 36 13.18 18.70 13.21
N SER A 37 12.77 17.55 12.71
CA SER A 37 12.46 16.37 13.51
C SER A 37 12.98 15.14 12.77
N GLY A 38 13.42 14.13 13.52
CA GLY A 38 13.86 12.86 12.96
C GLY A 38 12.66 11.94 12.75
N VAL A 39 12.44 11.46 11.53
CA VAL A 39 11.34 10.53 11.21
C VAL A 39 11.43 9.26 12.05
N ASP A 40 12.65 8.73 12.25
CA ASP A 40 12.87 7.53 13.08
C ASP A 40 12.40 7.76 14.53
N ARG A 41 12.73 8.93 15.11
CA ARG A 41 12.32 9.28 16.48
C ARG A 41 10.81 9.46 16.59
N LEU A 42 10.17 10.04 15.58
CA LEU A 42 8.71 10.14 15.52
C LEU A 42 8.07 8.74 15.45
N SER A 43 8.69 7.81 14.71
CA SER A 43 8.25 6.41 14.65
C SER A 43 8.35 5.73 16.02
N ASP A 44 9.49 5.84 16.70
CA ASP A 44 9.70 5.23 18.03
C ASP A 44 8.66 5.71 19.05
N LEU A 45 8.34 7.00 19.03
CA LEU A 45 7.28 7.59 19.86
C LEU A 45 5.89 7.02 19.59
N THR A 46 5.54 6.78 18.33
CA THR A 46 4.23 6.19 18.00
C THR A 46 4.12 4.75 18.51
N ILE A 47 5.22 3.99 18.46
CA ILE A 47 5.31 2.65 19.01
C ILE A 47 5.19 2.68 20.55
N GLU A 48 5.96 3.53 21.22
CA GLU A 48 5.99 3.63 22.69
C GLU A 48 4.68 4.17 23.28
N ALA A 49 4.05 5.14 22.62
CA ALA A 49 2.73 5.65 23.00
C ALA A 49 1.58 4.64 22.77
N GLY A 50 1.88 3.45 22.23
CA GLY A 50 0.88 2.43 21.91
C GLY A 50 -0.13 2.90 20.85
N THR A 51 0.27 3.85 20.00
CA THR A 51 -0.63 4.41 18.99
C THR A 51 -0.91 3.34 17.94
N VAL A 52 -2.19 2.97 17.82
CA VAL A 52 -2.62 2.07 16.74
C VAL A 52 -2.61 2.86 15.45
N ILE A 53 -1.54 2.70 14.66
CA ILE A 53 -1.50 3.23 13.30
C ILE A 53 -2.54 2.43 12.49
N PRO A 54 -3.49 3.10 11.81
CA PRO A 54 -4.43 2.42 10.93
C PRO A 54 -3.63 1.58 9.92
N VAL A 55 -3.87 0.28 9.91
CA VAL A 55 -3.23 -0.61 8.95
C VAL A 55 -3.59 -0.09 7.56
N ALA A 56 -2.57 0.14 6.72
CA ALA A 56 -2.79 0.55 5.34
C ALA A 56 -3.79 -0.39 4.68
N VAL A 57 -4.76 0.17 3.95
CA VAL A 57 -5.77 -0.61 3.23
C VAL A 57 -5.05 -1.63 2.36
N LYS A 58 -5.19 -2.91 2.71
CA LYS A 58 -4.50 -3.98 1.99
C LYS A 58 -5.07 -4.05 0.58
N PRO A 59 -4.24 -4.03 -0.47
CA PRO A 59 -4.73 -4.09 -1.83
C PRO A 59 -5.40 -5.44 -2.09
N MET A 60 -6.41 -5.47 -2.94
CA MET A 60 -6.91 -6.73 -3.50
C MET A 60 -5.86 -7.32 -4.43
N ALA A 61 -5.56 -8.62 -4.32
CA ALA A 61 -4.69 -9.29 -5.26
C ALA A 61 -5.47 -9.79 -6.49
N ILE A 62 -4.92 -9.61 -7.69
CA ILE A 62 -5.47 -10.12 -8.95
C ILE A 62 -4.47 -11.11 -9.55
N ILE A 63 -4.93 -12.34 -9.79
CA ILE A 63 -4.12 -13.43 -10.35
C ILE A 63 -4.78 -13.88 -11.65
N ALA A 64 -4.08 -13.69 -12.76
CA ALA A 64 -4.51 -14.20 -14.07
C ALA A 64 -3.68 -15.40 -14.52
N LEU A 65 -4.36 -16.34 -15.20
CA LEU A 65 -3.76 -17.45 -15.95
C LEU A 65 -4.20 -17.36 -17.41
N GLY A 66 -3.22 -17.23 -18.31
CA GLY A 66 -3.44 -16.95 -19.73
C GLY A 66 -3.05 -15.52 -20.08
N ASP A 67 -2.64 -15.32 -21.33
CA ASP A 67 -2.18 -14.01 -21.82
C ASP A 67 -3.35 -13.04 -21.96
N GLN A 68 -4.52 -13.51 -22.44
CA GLN A 68 -5.71 -12.66 -22.54
C GLN A 68 -6.30 -12.36 -21.16
N ALA A 69 -6.26 -13.34 -20.25
CA ALA A 69 -6.63 -13.12 -18.85
C ALA A 69 -5.75 -12.04 -18.19
N MET A 70 -4.46 -11.99 -18.54
CA MET A 70 -3.55 -10.96 -18.03
C MET A 70 -3.90 -9.56 -18.53
N ILE A 71 -4.24 -9.42 -19.81
CA ILE A 71 -4.74 -8.16 -20.38
C ILE A 71 -6.03 -7.73 -19.67
N LYS A 72 -6.97 -8.67 -19.48
CA LYS A 72 -8.24 -8.42 -18.77
C LYS A 72 -8.00 -8.02 -17.31
N ALA A 73 -7.04 -8.63 -16.63
CA ALA A 73 -6.65 -8.28 -15.26
C ALA A 73 -6.18 -6.82 -15.16
N MET A 74 -5.38 -6.35 -16.13
CA MET A 74 -4.93 -4.96 -16.17
C MET A 74 -6.08 -3.97 -16.39
N GLN A 75 -7.04 -4.32 -17.24
CA GLN A 75 -8.25 -3.53 -17.46
C GLN A 75 -9.10 -3.41 -16.20
N ILE A 76 -9.34 -4.54 -15.51
CA ILE A 76 -10.09 -4.57 -14.25
C ILE A 76 -9.34 -3.76 -13.18
N ALA A 77 -8.03 -3.93 -13.05
CA ALA A 77 -7.23 -3.16 -12.11
C ALA A 77 -7.34 -1.65 -12.35
N SER A 78 -7.35 -1.21 -13.61
CA SER A 78 -7.56 0.20 -13.95
C SER A 78 -8.95 0.68 -13.52
N GLN A 79 -10.00 -0.10 -13.75
CA GLN A 79 -11.37 0.26 -13.34
C GLN A 79 -11.53 0.30 -11.82
N LEU A 80 -10.95 -0.66 -11.09
CA LEU A 80 -10.96 -0.68 -9.62
C LEU A 80 -10.25 0.55 -9.05
N ARG A 81 -9.08 0.89 -9.59
CA ARG A 81 -8.32 2.09 -9.17
C ARG A 81 -9.08 3.39 -9.44
N ASN A 82 -9.82 3.48 -10.55
CA ASN A 82 -10.70 4.62 -10.82
C ASN A 82 -11.85 4.75 -9.80
N LYS A 83 -12.21 3.66 -9.11
CA LYS A 83 -13.16 3.65 -7.98
C LYS A 83 -12.48 3.80 -6.61
N ASN A 84 -11.20 4.18 -6.57
CA ASN A 84 -10.37 4.26 -5.36
C ASN A 84 -10.17 2.92 -4.62
N ILE A 85 -10.33 1.78 -5.31
CA ILE A 85 -10.05 0.47 -4.74
C ILE A 85 -8.58 0.12 -5.04
N SER A 86 -7.79 -0.07 -3.97
CA SER A 86 -6.39 -0.46 -4.08
C SER A 86 -6.29 -1.92 -4.54
N CYS A 87 -5.52 -2.18 -5.60
CA CYS A 87 -5.34 -3.53 -6.15
C CYS A 87 -3.97 -3.73 -6.81
N GLU A 88 -3.48 -4.97 -6.71
CA GLU A 88 -2.16 -5.41 -7.19
C GLU A 88 -2.36 -6.58 -8.16
N VAL A 89 -1.81 -6.47 -9.39
CA VAL A 89 -1.84 -7.57 -10.36
C VAL A 89 -0.54 -8.38 -10.26
N LEU A 90 -0.65 -9.68 -9.99
CA LEU A 90 0.51 -10.56 -9.84
C LEU A 90 0.98 -11.07 -11.21
N MET A 91 1.96 -10.36 -11.77
CA MET A 91 2.43 -10.60 -13.14
C MET A 91 3.39 -11.79 -13.25
N THR A 92 4.32 -11.94 -12.29
CA THR A 92 5.45 -12.87 -12.40
C THR A 92 5.24 -14.15 -11.59
N GLY A 93 5.88 -15.23 -12.06
CA GLY A 93 5.84 -16.55 -11.42
C GLY A 93 4.69 -17.43 -11.89
N ASN A 94 4.78 -18.72 -11.58
CA ASN A 94 3.69 -19.66 -11.81
C ASN A 94 2.51 -19.39 -10.84
N PHE A 95 1.36 -20.01 -11.12
CA PHE A 95 0.15 -19.81 -10.33
C PHE A 95 0.38 -19.98 -8.82
N LYS A 96 1.09 -21.03 -8.41
CA LYS A 96 1.43 -21.28 -7.01
C LYS A 96 2.23 -20.13 -6.37
N LYS A 97 3.26 -19.62 -7.05
CA LYS A 97 4.05 -18.47 -6.57
C LYS A 97 3.23 -17.20 -6.47
N LYS A 98 2.34 -16.95 -7.44
CA LYS A 98 1.40 -15.81 -7.38
C LYS A 98 0.48 -15.95 -6.16
N PHE A 99 -0.06 -17.15 -5.94
CA PHE A 99 -0.94 -17.43 -4.80
C PHE A 99 -0.23 -17.25 -3.44
N GLU A 100 0.99 -17.76 -3.30
CA GLU A 100 1.83 -17.54 -2.11
C GLU A 100 2.13 -16.06 -1.89
N LYS A 101 2.39 -15.30 -2.95
CA LYS A 101 2.62 -13.85 -2.86
C LYS A 101 1.36 -13.11 -2.39
N ALA A 102 0.19 -13.44 -2.93
CA ALA A 102 -1.08 -12.89 -2.45
C ALA A 102 -1.31 -13.17 -0.96
N ASN A 103 -1.06 -14.41 -0.52
CA ASN A 103 -1.18 -14.77 0.89
C ASN A 103 -0.19 -14.00 1.78
N LYS A 104 1.06 -13.82 1.33
CA LYS A 104 2.09 -13.02 2.04
C LYS A 104 1.77 -11.53 2.13
N MET A 105 1.04 -10.98 1.16
CA MET A 105 0.52 -9.61 1.22
C MET A 105 -0.59 -9.47 2.28
N GLY A 106 -1.08 -10.58 2.83
CA GLY A 106 -2.09 -10.61 3.87
C GLY A 106 -3.47 -10.15 3.38
N VAL A 107 -3.73 -10.23 2.08
CA VAL A 107 -5.01 -9.85 1.46
C VAL A 107 -6.11 -10.80 1.94
N GLU A 108 -7.31 -10.29 2.16
CA GLU A 108 -8.43 -11.14 2.59
C GLU A 108 -8.99 -11.94 1.41
N LYS A 109 -9.03 -11.31 0.23
CA LYS A 109 -9.59 -11.87 -1.00
C LYS A 109 -8.66 -11.63 -2.18
N ALA A 110 -8.65 -12.58 -3.11
CA ALA A 110 -8.04 -12.41 -4.43
C ALA A 110 -9.05 -12.66 -5.55
N LEU A 111 -8.96 -11.87 -6.60
CA LEU A 111 -9.63 -12.12 -7.86
C LEU A 111 -8.75 -13.02 -8.73
N LEU A 112 -9.27 -14.18 -9.09
CA LEU A 112 -8.66 -15.10 -10.03
C LEU A 112 -9.36 -14.92 -11.39
N ILE A 113 -8.58 -14.86 -12.46
CA ILE A 113 -9.06 -14.72 -13.84
C ILE A 113 -8.46 -15.86 -14.66
N PHE A 114 -9.32 -16.66 -15.25
CA PHE A 114 -8.93 -17.79 -16.09
C PHE A 114 -9.44 -17.56 -17.51
N GLU A 115 -8.54 -17.76 -18.47
CA GLU A 115 -8.90 -17.83 -19.89
C GLU A 115 -9.45 -19.24 -20.19
N GLN A 116 -10.65 -19.31 -20.78
CA GLN A 116 -11.28 -20.56 -21.22
C GLN A 116 -10.92 -20.86 -22.69
N ASP A 117 -11.10 -22.12 -23.11
CA ASP A 117 -10.74 -22.61 -24.44
C ASP A 117 -11.52 -21.90 -25.58
N ASP A 118 -12.71 -21.37 -25.29
CA ASP A 118 -13.55 -20.61 -26.22
C ASP A 118 -13.20 -19.10 -26.24
N GLY A 119 -12.18 -18.68 -25.48
CA GLY A 119 -11.78 -17.28 -25.32
C GLY A 119 -12.60 -16.51 -24.27
N ALA A 120 -13.56 -17.15 -23.60
CA ALA A 120 -14.29 -16.54 -22.50
C ALA A 120 -13.40 -16.37 -21.26
N MET A 121 -13.76 -15.43 -20.39
CA MET A 121 -13.07 -15.16 -19.14
C MET A 121 -13.89 -15.67 -17.97
N GLU A 122 -13.31 -16.54 -17.15
CA GLU A 122 -13.90 -16.96 -15.89
C GLU A 122 -13.30 -16.16 -14.73
N PHE A 123 -14.17 -15.57 -13.91
CA PHE A 123 -13.77 -14.85 -12.70
C PHE A 123 -14.11 -15.67 -11.46
N LYS A 124 -13.15 -15.83 -10.56
CA LYS A 124 -13.36 -16.44 -9.24
C LYS A 124 -12.83 -15.54 -8.14
N ILE A 125 -13.54 -15.45 -7.04
CA ILE A 125 -13.03 -14.82 -5.82
C ILE A 125 -12.54 -15.93 -4.90
N LYS A 126 -11.27 -15.88 -4.53
CA LYS A 126 -10.69 -16.67 -3.46
C LYS A 126 -10.77 -15.90 -2.16
N ASP A 127 -11.36 -16.51 -1.13
CA ASP A 127 -11.24 -16.03 0.24
C ASP A 127 -10.09 -16.77 0.94
N PHE A 128 -9.11 -16.03 1.46
CA PHE A 128 -7.97 -16.62 2.16
C PHE A 128 -8.27 -16.99 3.61
N LYS A 129 -9.34 -16.46 4.21
CA LYS A 129 -9.77 -16.83 5.57
C LYS A 129 -10.50 -18.17 5.56
N THR A 130 -11.42 -18.38 4.61
CA THR A 130 -12.21 -19.62 4.53
C THR A 130 -11.59 -20.67 3.61
N GLY A 131 -10.74 -20.25 2.67
CA GLY A 131 -10.22 -21.12 1.61
C GLY A 131 -11.23 -21.40 0.50
N GLU A 132 -12.41 -20.81 0.52
CA GLU A 132 -13.44 -21.02 -0.50
C GLU A 132 -13.15 -20.24 -1.78
N GLU A 133 -13.61 -20.79 -2.89
CA GLU A 133 -13.58 -20.15 -4.22
C GLU A 133 -15.01 -20.03 -4.74
N LYS A 134 -15.41 -18.82 -5.12
CA LYS A 134 -16.73 -18.57 -5.70
C LYS A 134 -16.58 -18.00 -7.10
N VAL A 135 -17.26 -18.63 -8.07
CA VAL A 135 -17.39 -18.07 -9.43
C VAL A 135 -18.27 -16.83 -9.36
N VAL A 136 -17.81 -15.75 -10.00
CA VAL A 136 -18.52 -14.47 -10.04
C VAL A 136 -18.58 -13.95 -11.47
N SER A 137 -19.54 -13.07 -11.72
CA SER A 137 -19.58 -12.27 -12.94
C SER A 137 -18.53 -11.16 -12.92
N GLU A 138 -18.20 -10.60 -14.10
CA GLU A 138 -17.32 -9.44 -14.18
C GLU A 138 -17.89 -8.23 -13.41
N ALA A 139 -19.21 -8.04 -13.46
CA ALA A 139 -19.88 -6.95 -12.74
C ALA A 139 -19.70 -7.07 -11.22
N GLU A 140 -19.80 -8.29 -10.67
CA GLU A 140 -19.54 -8.57 -9.26
C GLU A 140 -18.06 -8.36 -8.90
N ALA A 141 -17.14 -8.76 -9.78
CA ALA A 141 -15.70 -8.52 -9.57
C ALA A 141 -15.37 -7.01 -9.49
N LEU A 142 -16.07 -6.18 -10.26
CA LEU A 142 -15.95 -4.71 -10.24
C LEU A 142 -16.74 -4.02 -9.12
N GLY A 143 -17.62 -4.75 -8.44
CA GLY A 143 -18.47 -4.31 -7.34
C GLY A 143 -17.89 -4.62 -5.95
N LEU A 144 -16.69 -5.18 -5.88
CA LEU A 144 -15.98 -5.46 -4.63
C LEU A 144 -15.47 -4.16 -3.99
N SER A 145 -16.36 -3.43 -3.31
CA SER A 145 -16.03 -2.36 -2.37
C SER A 145 -15.80 -2.92 -0.96
#